data_AF-A0A529WL99-F1
#
_entry.id   AF-A0A529WL99-F1
#
_cell.length_a   1.000
_cell.length_b   1.000
_cell.length_c   1.000
_cell.angle_alpha   90.00
_cell.angle_beta   90.00
_cell.angle_gamma   90.00
#
_symmetry.space_group_name_H-M   'P 1'
#
loop_
_entity.id
_entity.type
_entity.pdbx_description
1 polymer ?
#
loop_
_entity_poly.entity_id
_entity_poly.type
_entity_poly.pdbx_seq_one_letter_code
_entity_poly.pdbx_strand_id
1 'polypeptide(L)'
;VWSRFASHVLLRPTPDFLDAIAPSHAMPWVAQRFVEGEEISAYAVAREGRLKALALYRSPYRAGKGAGIFFERVEDEAARDLVERIVAGTNWTGQISFDLMREPGGRALPLECNPRAVSGLHFFRDPARFADAVLGDGPEVRPDVTVPQTVRLAMWIYGLPVALRSGGLARFRKAMREGQELLDWPGDSAPVRAQWPALAEIAGMAWRERISLQAASTRDIEWNGPV
;
A
#
# COMPACT_ATOMS: atom_id res chain seq x y z
N VAL A 1 -10.92 -16.35 -2.01
CA VAL A 1 -11.17 -15.28 -2.99
C VAL A 1 -9.82 -14.75 -3.42
N TRP A 2 -9.46 -14.95 -4.68
CA TRP A 2 -8.13 -14.57 -5.17
C TRP A 2 -8.29 -13.37 -6.11
N SER A 3 -8.05 -12.18 -5.59
CA SER A 3 -7.96 -10.96 -6.38
C SER A 3 -6.87 -10.11 -5.76
N ARG A 4 -5.77 -9.91 -6.48
CA ARG A 4 -4.70 -8.97 -6.07
C ARG A 4 -4.80 -7.68 -6.88
N PHE A 5 -4.28 -6.60 -6.30
CA PHE A 5 -4.19 -5.28 -6.96
C PHE A 5 -5.53 -4.74 -7.49
N ALA A 6 -6.63 -5.10 -6.81
CA ALA A 6 -8.00 -4.68 -7.13
C ALA A 6 -8.48 -5.05 -8.56
N SER A 7 -7.89 -6.08 -9.19
CA SER A 7 -8.24 -6.49 -10.56
C SER A 7 -9.68 -6.96 -10.71
N HIS A 8 -10.27 -7.54 -9.66
CA HIS A 8 -11.66 -8.03 -9.65
C HIS A 8 -12.51 -7.40 -8.52
N VAL A 9 -12.16 -6.18 -8.09
CA VAL A 9 -12.93 -5.44 -7.07
C VAL A 9 -13.97 -4.54 -7.73
N LEU A 10 -15.22 -4.67 -7.27
CA LEU A 10 -16.34 -3.85 -7.72
C LEU A 10 -16.77 -2.91 -6.59
N LEU A 11 -16.72 -1.61 -6.84
CA LEU A 11 -17.17 -0.60 -5.90
C LEU A 11 -18.56 -0.13 -6.31
N ARG A 12 -19.56 -0.43 -5.46
CA ARG A 12 -20.98 -0.11 -5.72
C ARG A 12 -21.42 -0.52 -7.15
N PRO A 13 -21.27 -1.80 -7.54
CA PRO A 13 -21.71 -2.26 -8.86
C PRO A 13 -23.22 -2.06 -9.03
N THR A 14 -23.66 -1.86 -10.27
CA THR A 14 -25.08 -1.81 -10.61
C THR A 14 -25.72 -3.19 -10.44
N PRO A 15 -27.05 -3.29 -10.23
CA PRO A 15 -27.76 -4.57 -10.18
C PRO A 15 -27.45 -5.46 -11.39
N ASP A 16 -27.52 -4.93 -12.61
CA ASP A 16 -27.23 -5.69 -13.83
C ASP A 16 -25.81 -6.29 -13.85
N PHE A 17 -24.83 -5.59 -13.26
CA PHE A 17 -23.47 -6.10 -13.17
C PHE A 17 -23.37 -7.21 -12.11
N LEU A 18 -24.10 -7.09 -11.00
CA LEU A 18 -24.18 -8.13 -9.98
C LEU A 18 -24.85 -9.40 -10.54
N ASP A 19 -25.91 -9.25 -11.34
CA ASP A 19 -26.61 -10.36 -11.98
C ASP A 19 -25.72 -11.13 -12.97
N ALA A 20 -24.74 -10.44 -13.57
CA ALA A 20 -23.75 -11.04 -14.46
C ALA A 20 -22.64 -11.83 -13.71
N ILE A 21 -22.53 -11.69 -12.38
CA ILE A 21 -21.56 -12.45 -11.58
C ILE A 21 -22.12 -13.85 -11.32
N ALA A 22 -21.37 -14.88 -11.69
CA ALA A 22 -21.66 -16.27 -11.36
C ALA A 22 -20.62 -16.81 -10.35
N PRO A 23 -20.86 -16.70 -9.03
CA PRO A 23 -19.94 -17.24 -8.04
C PRO A 23 -19.86 -18.77 -8.17
N SER A 24 -18.66 -19.30 -8.07
CA SER A 24 -18.43 -20.75 -8.05
C SER A 24 -17.40 -21.11 -6.98
N HIS A 25 -17.25 -22.41 -6.67
CA HIS A 25 -16.17 -22.85 -5.78
C HIS A 25 -14.77 -22.49 -6.30
N ALA A 26 -14.59 -22.48 -7.63
CA ALA A 26 -13.32 -22.09 -8.26
C ALA A 26 -13.09 -20.57 -8.24
N MET A 27 -14.17 -19.78 -8.31
CA MET A 27 -14.13 -18.32 -8.29
C MET A 27 -15.13 -17.78 -7.25
N PRO A 28 -14.81 -17.90 -5.95
CA PRO A 28 -15.70 -17.43 -4.90
C PRO A 28 -15.70 -15.90 -4.85
N TRP A 29 -16.85 -15.32 -4.50
CA TRP A 29 -17.02 -13.89 -4.28
C TRP A 29 -17.33 -13.61 -2.81
N VAL A 30 -16.89 -12.46 -2.32
CA VAL A 30 -17.28 -11.91 -1.01
C VAL A 30 -17.96 -10.58 -1.25
N ALA A 31 -19.20 -10.46 -0.77
CA ALA A 31 -19.92 -9.20 -0.72
C ALA A 31 -19.75 -8.57 0.66
N GLN A 32 -19.50 -7.27 0.68
CA GLN A 32 -19.47 -6.48 1.91
C GLN A 32 -20.13 -5.13 1.70
N ARG A 33 -20.59 -4.51 2.79
CA ARG A 33 -21.12 -3.15 2.77
C ARG A 33 -20.01 -2.19 2.29
N PHE A 34 -20.36 -1.28 1.39
CA PHE A 34 -19.46 -0.19 1.02
C PHE A 34 -19.28 0.76 2.21
N VAL A 35 -18.03 1.07 2.56
CA VAL A 35 -17.68 1.98 3.64
C VAL A 35 -17.21 3.30 3.02
N GLU A 36 -17.98 4.36 3.25
CA GLU A 36 -17.60 5.71 2.86
C GLU A 36 -16.62 6.29 3.88
N GLY A 37 -15.58 6.98 3.41
CA GLY A 37 -14.59 7.57 4.30
C GLY A 37 -13.28 7.89 3.60
N GLU A 38 -12.26 8.07 4.44
CA GLU A 38 -10.89 8.28 4.01
C GLU A 38 -10.04 7.03 4.22
N GLU A 39 -9.37 6.57 3.16
CA GLU A 39 -8.46 5.43 3.23
C GLU A 39 -7.21 5.76 4.04
N ILE A 40 -6.84 4.87 4.95
CA ILE A 40 -5.59 4.92 5.72
C ILE A 40 -4.94 3.54 5.65
N SER A 41 -3.71 3.47 5.17
CA SER A 41 -2.91 2.25 5.27
C SER A 41 -2.07 2.29 6.54
N ALA A 42 -1.98 1.16 7.23
CA ALA A 42 -1.19 0.97 8.44
C ALA A 42 -0.12 -0.10 8.20
N TYR A 43 1.13 0.22 8.50
CA TYR A 43 2.20 -0.76 8.66
C TYR A 43 2.56 -0.83 10.14
N ALA A 44 2.58 -2.04 10.71
CA ALA A 44 2.99 -2.25 12.08
C ALA A 44 3.91 -3.46 12.23
N VAL A 45 4.71 -3.41 13.29
CA VAL A 45 5.40 -4.57 13.83
C VAL A 45 5.01 -4.70 15.29
N ALA A 46 4.70 -5.92 15.70
CA ALA A 46 4.35 -6.23 17.07
C ALA A 46 5.16 -7.41 17.61
N ARG A 47 5.25 -7.47 18.93
CA ARG A 47 5.83 -8.60 19.66
C ARG A 47 4.99 -8.85 20.90
N GLU A 48 4.55 -10.09 21.08
CA GLU A 48 3.78 -10.53 22.25
C GLU A 48 2.60 -9.60 22.55
N GLY A 49 1.86 -9.24 21.50
CA GLY A 49 0.68 -8.39 21.60
C GLY A 49 0.97 -6.91 21.89
N ARG A 50 2.22 -6.44 21.76
CA ARG A 50 2.59 -5.03 21.94
C ARG A 50 3.11 -4.43 20.63
N LEU A 51 2.68 -3.21 20.32
CA LEU A 51 3.21 -2.47 19.18
C LEU A 51 4.67 -2.08 19.42
N LYS A 52 5.50 -2.35 18.41
CA LYS A 52 6.93 -2.06 18.39
C LYS A 52 7.29 -1.05 17.30
N ALA A 53 6.50 -0.96 16.24
CA ALA A 53 6.55 0.09 15.23
C ALA A 53 5.15 0.28 14.65
N LEU A 54 4.78 1.52 14.32
CA LEU A 54 3.56 1.86 13.59
C LEU A 54 3.79 3.05 12.67
N ALA A 55 3.44 2.90 11.39
CA ALA A 55 3.34 4.00 10.44
C ALA A 55 1.96 3.98 9.78
N LEU A 56 1.23 5.08 9.95
CA LEU A 56 -0.03 5.33 9.25
C LEU A 56 0.24 6.28 8.08
N TYR A 57 -0.34 5.98 6.91
CA TYR A 57 -0.13 6.78 5.71
C TYR A 57 -1.31 6.71 4.74
N ARG A 58 -1.34 7.65 3.80
CA ARG A 58 -2.28 7.70 2.68
C ARG A 58 -1.53 7.63 1.37
N SER A 59 -2.22 7.18 0.32
CA SER A 59 -1.65 7.11 -1.02
C SER A 59 -2.49 7.89 -2.04
N PRO A 60 -2.23 9.20 -2.22
CA PRO A 60 -2.99 10.04 -3.15
C PRO A 60 -2.72 9.73 -4.63
N TYR A 61 -1.66 8.97 -4.94
CA TYR A 61 -1.35 8.51 -6.28
C TYR A 61 -1.15 7.00 -6.28
N ARG A 62 -1.76 6.32 -7.26
CA ARG A 62 -1.72 4.87 -7.44
C ARG A 62 -1.36 4.49 -8.88
N ALA A 63 -0.76 3.32 -9.06
CA ALA A 63 -0.66 2.66 -10.34
C ALA A 63 -2.00 1.96 -10.65
N GLY A 64 -2.79 2.55 -11.55
CA GLY A 64 -4.15 2.10 -11.80
C GLY A 64 -5.04 2.25 -10.57
N LYS A 65 -5.82 1.20 -10.25
CA LYS A 65 -6.59 1.09 -8.99
C LYS A 65 -5.82 0.37 -7.87
N GLY A 66 -4.60 -0.08 -8.15
CA GLY A 66 -3.85 -0.98 -7.29
C GLY A 66 -2.85 -0.25 -6.39
N ALA A 67 -1.58 -0.58 -6.57
CA ALA A 67 -0.49 -0.19 -5.67
C ALA A 67 -0.34 1.33 -5.55
N GLY A 68 -0.15 1.81 -4.32
CA GLY A 68 0.27 3.18 -4.06
C GLY A 68 1.66 3.47 -4.62
N ILE A 69 1.86 4.68 -5.13
CA ILE A 69 3.16 5.15 -5.68
C ILE A 69 3.64 6.45 -5.04
N PHE A 70 2.82 7.02 -4.17
CA PHE A 70 3.13 8.19 -3.34
C PHE A 70 2.56 7.92 -1.96
N PHE A 71 3.31 8.24 -0.92
CA PHE A 71 3.00 7.88 0.47
C PHE A 71 3.15 9.10 1.36
N GLU A 72 2.06 9.51 1.96
CA GLU A 72 2.01 10.65 2.88
C GLU A 72 1.67 10.16 4.27
N ARG A 73 2.56 10.40 5.24
CA ARG A 73 2.37 10.00 6.62
C ARG A 73 1.22 10.78 7.24
N VAL A 74 0.39 10.10 8.03
CA VAL A 74 -0.70 10.71 8.79
C VAL A 74 -0.66 10.24 10.24
N GLU A 75 -1.35 10.97 11.10
CA GLU A 75 -1.64 10.56 12.47
C GLU A 75 -3.14 10.37 12.59
N ASP A 76 -3.57 9.26 13.17
CA ASP A 76 -4.98 8.96 13.38
C ASP A 76 -5.13 8.05 14.60
N GLU A 77 -5.70 8.59 15.68
CA GLU A 77 -5.86 7.89 16.96
C GLU A 77 -6.78 6.67 16.81
N ALA A 78 -7.88 6.79 16.08
CA ALA A 78 -8.82 5.68 15.91
C ALA A 78 -8.20 4.51 15.13
N ALA A 79 -7.39 4.79 14.12
CA ALA A 79 -6.62 3.79 13.40
C ALA A 79 -5.57 3.13 14.30
N ARG A 80 -4.81 3.92 15.08
CA ARG A 80 -3.84 3.38 16.05
C ARG A 80 -4.51 2.47 17.07
N ASP A 81 -5.58 2.93 17.70
CA ASP A 81 -6.32 2.17 18.73
C ASP A 81 -6.91 0.88 18.17
N LEU A 82 -7.36 0.88 16.92
CA LEU A 82 -7.82 -0.34 16.25
C LEU A 82 -6.67 -1.34 16.06
N VAL A 83 -5.54 -0.89 15.53
CA VAL A 83 -4.37 -1.75 15.29
C VAL A 83 -3.82 -2.31 16.61
N GLU A 84 -3.70 -1.47 17.64
CA GLU A 84 -3.23 -1.88 18.97
C GLU A 84 -4.14 -2.92 19.61
N ARG A 85 -5.47 -2.73 19.55
CA ARG A 85 -6.44 -3.72 20.04
C ARG A 85 -6.35 -5.05 19.30
N ILE A 86 -6.17 -5.04 17.97
CA ILE A 86 -6.04 -6.28 17.18
C ILE A 86 -4.76 -7.01 17.57
N VAL A 87 -3.65 -6.30 17.64
CA VAL A 87 -2.35 -6.87 18.01
C VAL A 87 -2.40 -7.47 19.41
N ALA A 88 -2.93 -6.74 20.40
CA ALA A 88 -3.05 -7.22 21.77
C ALA A 88 -4.01 -8.41 21.89
N GLY A 89 -5.20 -8.32 21.29
CA GLY A 89 -6.24 -9.36 21.35
C GLY A 89 -5.84 -10.66 20.64
N THR A 90 -4.87 -10.62 19.73
CA THR A 90 -4.34 -11.80 19.03
C THR A 90 -2.99 -12.28 19.57
N ASN A 91 -2.41 -11.57 20.55
CA ASN A 91 -1.04 -11.78 21.01
C ASN A 91 -0.02 -11.81 19.84
N TRP A 92 -0.19 -10.93 18.86
CA TRP A 92 0.55 -10.99 17.59
C TRP A 92 2.06 -10.76 17.79
N THR A 93 2.87 -11.53 17.06
CA THR A 93 4.31 -11.33 16.92
C THR A 93 4.68 -11.35 15.44
N GLY A 94 5.36 -10.31 14.98
CA GLY A 94 5.78 -10.14 13.58
C GLY A 94 5.18 -8.91 12.92
N GLN A 95 5.27 -8.86 11.60
CA GLN A 95 4.76 -7.76 10.80
C GLN A 95 3.26 -7.92 10.55
N ILE A 96 2.50 -6.83 10.66
CA ILE A 96 1.07 -6.81 10.39
C ILE A 96 0.68 -5.45 9.83
N SER A 97 -0.09 -5.47 8.74
CA SER A 97 -0.47 -4.26 8.03
C SER A 97 -1.96 -4.29 7.73
N PHE A 98 -2.58 -3.12 7.61
CA PHE A 98 -4.00 -3.01 7.35
C PHE A 98 -4.28 -1.93 6.31
N ASP A 99 -5.28 -2.18 5.46
CA ASP A 99 -5.99 -1.10 4.79
C ASP A 99 -7.25 -0.79 5.59
N LEU A 100 -7.38 0.46 6.00
CA LEU A 100 -8.43 0.96 6.88
C LEU A 100 -9.26 2.01 6.15
N MET A 101 -10.50 2.16 6.58
CA MET A 101 -11.39 3.24 6.17
C MET A 101 -11.81 4.05 7.41
N ARG A 102 -11.48 5.34 7.43
CA ARG A 102 -11.95 6.28 8.45
C ARG A 102 -13.28 6.87 8.01
N GLU A 103 -14.36 6.43 8.64
CA GLU A 103 -15.70 6.95 8.38
C GLU A 103 -15.84 8.42 8.82
N PRO A 104 -16.80 9.20 8.28
CA PRO A 104 -17.03 10.60 8.67
C PRO A 104 -17.23 10.83 10.17
N GLY A 105 -17.74 9.83 10.90
CA GLY A 105 -17.88 9.86 12.36
C GLY A 105 -16.58 9.62 13.13
N GLY A 106 -15.43 9.52 12.44
CA GLY A 106 -14.10 9.33 13.04
C GLY A 106 -13.72 7.88 13.34
N ARG A 107 -14.66 6.93 13.21
CA ARG A 107 -14.39 5.51 13.42
C ARG A 107 -13.54 4.94 12.29
N ALA A 108 -12.46 4.23 12.64
CA ALA A 108 -11.68 3.43 11.70
C ALA A 108 -12.25 2.00 11.60
N LEU A 109 -12.44 1.52 10.37
CA LEU A 109 -12.85 0.14 10.07
C LEU A 109 -11.78 -0.56 9.22
N PRO A 110 -11.43 -1.82 9.51
CA PRO A 110 -10.51 -2.57 8.67
C PRO A 110 -11.20 -3.05 7.39
N LEU A 111 -10.50 -2.93 6.26
CA LEU A 111 -10.91 -3.49 4.96
C LEU A 111 -10.10 -4.74 4.59
N GLU A 112 -8.80 -4.70 4.86
CA GLU A 112 -7.86 -5.77 4.53
C GLU A 112 -6.78 -5.88 5.60
N CYS A 113 -6.26 -7.09 5.84
CA CYS A 113 -5.09 -7.35 6.66
C CYS A 113 -4.01 -8.05 5.84
N ASN A 114 -2.80 -7.52 5.87
CA ASN A 114 -1.60 -8.00 5.20
C ASN A 114 -0.53 -8.33 6.26
N PRO A 115 -0.35 -9.60 6.69
CA PRO A 115 0.62 -10.00 7.70
C PRO A 115 2.06 -10.02 7.15
N ARG A 116 2.51 -8.88 6.60
CA ARG A 116 3.78 -8.68 5.90
C ARG A 116 4.13 -7.20 5.84
N ALA A 117 5.32 -6.90 5.34
CA ALA A 117 5.73 -5.54 5.01
C ALA A 117 4.84 -4.91 3.93
N VAL A 118 4.58 -3.60 4.09
CA VAL A 118 4.01 -2.69 3.10
C VAL A 118 4.77 -1.37 3.13
N SER A 119 4.42 -0.42 2.25
CA SER A 119 5.17 0.83 2.04
C SER A 119 5.31 1.72 3.27
N GLY A 120 4.52 1.53 4.32
CA GLY A 120 4.72 2.21 5.60
C GLY A 120 6.09 1.93 6.25
N LEU A 121 6.76 0.84 5.89
CA LEU A 121 8.14 0.56 6.31
C LEU A 121 9.13 1.65 5.85
N HIS A 122 8.89 2.31 4.72
CA HIS A 122 9.78 3.34 4.18
C HIS A 122 9.88 4.59 5.07
N PHE A 123 9.03 4.72 6.09
CA PHE A 123 9.14 5.80 7.06
C PHE A 123 10.09 5.51 8.23
N PHE A 124 10.73 4.34 8.25
CA PHE A 124 11.74 3.94 9.22
C PHE A 124 13.11 3.83 8.51
N ARG A 125 13.97 4.86 8.63
CA ARG A 125 15.28 4.92 7.96
C ARG A 125 16.47 4.75 8.90
N ASP A 126 16.24 4.61 10.20
CA ASP A 126 17.25 4.16 11.18
C ASP A 126 17.14 2.64 11.42
N PRO A 127 17.96 1.80 10.75
CA PRO A 127 17.80 0.35 10.82
C PRO A 127 18.16 -0.21 12.19
N ALA A 128 19.13 0.40 12.89
CA ALA A 128 19.56 -0.04 14.21
C ALA A 128 18.44 0.18 15.22
N ARG A 129 17.88 1.40 15.25
CA ARG A 129 16.75 1.73 16.13
C ARG A 129 15.51 0.90 15.81
N PHE A 130 15.24 0.65 14.53
CA PHE A 130 14.12 -0.20 14.13
C PHE A 130 14.32 -1.65 14.56
N ALA A 131 15.50 -2.23 14.34
CA ALA A 131 15.83 -3.60 14.74
C ALA A 131 15.80 -3.76 16.26
N ASP A 132 16.36 -2.82 17.02
CA ASP A 132 16.36 -2.84 18.49
C ASP A 132 14.93 -2.80 19.05
N ALA A 133 14.06 -1.99 18.47
CA ALA A 133 12.66 -1.95 18.85
C ALA A 133 11.97 -3.27 18.52
N VAL A 134 12.13 -3.83 17.32
CA VAL A 134 11.41 -5.05 16.91
C VAL A 134 11.92 -6.31 17.62
N LEU A 135 13.23 -6.43 17.84
CA LEU A 135 13.88 -7.62 18.41
C LEU A 135 14.11 -7.56 19.91
N GLY A 136 14.00 -6.36 20.52
CA GLY A 136 14.18 -6.15 21.95
C GLY A 136 12.88 -5.91 22.70
N ASP A 137 13.01 -5.76 24.01
CA ASP A 137 11.91 -5.39 24.91
C ASP A 137 11.77 -3.86 25.09
N GLY A 138 12.52 -3.09 24.29
CA GLY A 138 12.53 -1.62 24.29
C GLY A 138 11.19 -0.99 23.88
N PRO A 139 11.07 0.35 23.94
CA PRO A 139 9.84 1.04 23.56
C PRO A 139 9.54 0.91 22.05
N GLU A 140 8.30 1.27 21.68
CA GLU A 140 7.92 1.44 20.28
C GLU A 140 8.82 2.47 19.57
N VAL A 141 9.33 2.13 18.39
CA VAL A 141 10.01 3.08 17.51
C VAL A 141 8.97 3.89 16.72
N ARG A 142 9.17 5.21 16.69
CA ARG A 142 8.38 6.13 15.87
C ARG A 142 9.02 6.29 14.49
N PRO A 143 8.23 6.50 13.42
CA PRO A 143 8.78 6.82 12.10
C PRO A 143 9.69 8.05 12.16
N ASP A 144 10.89 7.95 11.59
CA ASP A 144 11.90 9.02 11.55
C ASP A 144 11.87 9.85 10.25
N VAL A 145 11.05 9.44 9.27
CA VAL A 145 10.82 10.20 8.04
C VAL A 145 9.49 10.96 8.13
N THR A 146 9.55 12.28 8.06
CA THR A 146 8.36 13.16 8.15
C THR A 146 7.82 13.63 6.80
N VAL A 147 8.65 13.56 5.75
CA VAL A 147 8.32 14.03 4.41
C VAL A 147 7.69 12.92 3.57
N PRO A 148 6.77 13.24 2.63
CA PRO A 148 6.19 12.24 1.75
C PRO A 148 7.24 11.46 0.96
N GLN A 149 7.00 10.17 0.77
CA GLN A 149 7.89 9.26 0.03
C GLN A 149 7.22 8.87 -1.29
N THR A 150 7.99 8.69 -2.35
CA THR A 150 7.45 8.30 -3.66
C THR A 150 8.46 7.59 -4.52
N VAL A 151 7.97 6.79 -5.47
CA VAL A 151 8.77 6.30 -6.60
C VAL A 151 8.60 7.30 -7.74
N ARG A 152 9.59 8.18 -7.97
CA ARG A 152 9.41 9.31 -8.91
C ARG A 152 9.21 8.82 -10.35
N LEU A 153 9.86 7.74 -10.74
CA LEU A 153 9.66 7.13 -12.06
C LEU A 153 8.21 6.64 -12.24
N ALA A 154 7.65 5.99 -11.21
CA ALA A 154 6.26 5.55 -11.25
C ALA A 154 5.29 6.74 -11.26
N MET A 155 5.60 7.84 -10.56
CA MET A 155 4.81 9.08 -10.64
C MET A 155 4.78 9.65 -12.06
N TRP A 156 5.89 9.62 -12.79
CA TRP A 156 5.90 10.04 -14.20
C TRP A 156 5.08 9.10 -15.10
N ILE A 157 5.18 7.79 -14.89
CA ILE A 157 4.51 6.79 -15.74
C ILE A 157 3.00 6.75 -15.49
N TYR A 158 2.59 6.74 -14.22
CA TYR A 158 1.20 6.52 -13.83
C TYR A 158 0.51 7.80 -13.35
N GLY A 159 1.21 8.64 -12.59
CA GLY A 159 0.65 9.87 -12.02
C GLY A 159 0.46 11.00 -13.03
N LEU A 160 1.45 11.27 -13.88
CA LEU A 160 1.38 12.37 -14.85
C LEU A 160 0.21 12.23 -15.84
N PRO A 161 -0.02 11.06 -16.48
CA PRO A 161 -1.15 10.93 -17.41
C PRO A 161 -2.51 11.17 -16.74
N VAL A 162 -2.67 10.75 -15.48
CA VAL A 162 -3.88 11.03 -14.69
C VAL A 162 -4.01 12.51 -14.40
N ALA A 163 -2.92 13.18 -14.01
CA ALA A 163 -2.90 14.61 -13.75
C ALA A 163 -3.24 15.44 -15.00
N LEU A 164 -2.75 15.04 -16.17
CA LEU A 164 -3.08 15.67 -17.45
C LEU A 164 -4.57 15.52 -17.77
N ARG A 165 -5.10 14.29 -17.70
CA ARG A 165 -6.51 13.99 -18.00
C ARG A 165 -7.51 14.67 -17.06
N SER A 166 -7.12 14.89 -15.80
CA SER A 166 -7.97 15.50 -14.76
C SER A 166 -7.75 17.01 -14.58
N GLY A 167 -6.83 17.63 -15.31
CA GLY A 167 -6.44 19.03 -15.08
C GLY A 167 -5.66 19.27 -13.78
N GLY A 168 -5.22 18.21 -13.08
CA GLY A 168 -4.55 18.26 -11.78
C GLY A 168 -3.03 18.55 -11.81
N LEU A 169 -2.50 19.18 -12.86
CA LEU A 169 -1.05 19.38 -13.04
C LEU A 169 -0.38 20.16 -11.89
N ALA A 170 -1.05 21.16 -11.32
CA ALA A 170 -0.50 21.93 -10.20
C ALA A 170 -0.29 21.04 -8.96
N ARG A 171 -1.27 20.16 -8.65
CA ARG A 171 -1.19 19.18 -7.56
C ARG A 171 -0.10 18.15 -7.82
N PHE A 172 0.05 17.70 -9.06
CA PHE A 172 1.12 16.77 -9.45
C PHE A 172 2.51 17.40 -9.28
N ARG A 173 2.71 18.63 -9.77
CA ARG A 173 3.98 19.35 -9.59
C ARG A 173 4.31 19.59 -8.12
N LYS A 174 3.29 19.92 -7.30
CA LYS A 174 3.44 20.03 -5.84
C LYS A 174 3.93 18.70 -5.24
N ALA A 175 3.25 17.60 -5.54
CA ALA A 175 3.64 16.27 -5.06
C ALA A 175 5.06 15.88 -5.49
N MET A 176 5.45 16.11 -6.75
CA MET A 176 6.80 15.81 -7.26
C MET A 176 7.92 16.63 -6.59
N ARG A 177 7.59 17.82 -6.06
CA ARG A 177 8.52 18.69 -5.33
C ARG A 177 8.63 18.31 -3.86
N GLU A 178 7.52 17.93 -3.23
CA GLU A 178 7.45 17.61 -1.80
C GLU A 178 7.83 16.16 -1.49
N GLY A 179 7.61 15.24 -2.43
CA GLY A 179 7.97 13.84 -2.30
C GLY A 179 9.46 13.58 -2.50
N GLN A 180 10.07 12.83 -1.59
CA GLN A 180 11.42 12.31 -1.73
C GLN A 180 11.41 10.95 -2.43
N GLU A 181 12.49 10.67 -3.17
CA GLU A 181 12.68 9.37 -3.80
C GLU A 181 12.88 8.30 -2.72
N LEU A 182 11.96 7.33 -2.65
CA LEU A 182 11.98 6.32 -1.60
C LEU A 182 13.17 5.37 -1.77
N LEU A 183 13.62 5.17 -3.01
CA LEU A 183 14.72 4.28 -3.35
C LEU A 183 16.10 4.93 -3.13
N ASP A 184 16.14 6.22 -2.76
CA ASP A 184 17.36 6.90 -2.33
C ASP A 184 17.60 6.61 -0.84
N TRP A 185 18.19 5.44 -0.58
CA TRP A 185 18.43 4.94 0.77
C TRP A 185 19.72 5.53 1.36
N PRO A 186 19.76 5.87 2.66
CA PRO A 186 20.98 6.35 3.30
C PRO A 186 22.14 5.37 3.12
N GLY A 187 23.20 5.81 2.41
CA GLY A 187 24.37 4.98 2.13
C GLY A 187 24.21 4.02 0.94
N ASP A 188 23.05 3.96 0.29
CA ASP A 188 22.82 3.14 -0.92
C ASP A 188 21.84 3.81 -1.90
N SER A 189 22.40 4.50 -2.91
CA SER A 189 21.62 5.11 -3.99
C SER A 189 21.55 4.24 -5.25
N ALA A 190 22.13 3.04 -5.23
CA ALA A 190 22.09 2.13 -6.37
C ALA A 190 20.64 1.76 -6.80
N PRO A 191 19.68 1.56 -5.87
CA PRO A 191 18.29 1.27 -6.22
C PRO A 191 17.63 2.36 -7.09
N VAL A 192 18.01 3.63 -6.92
CA VAL A 192 17.49 4.73 -7.76
C VAL A 192 17.83 4.49 -9.24
N ARG A 193 19.07 4.07 -9.53
CA ARG A 193 19.54 3.81 -10.90
C ARG A 193 18.99 2.48 -11.43
N ALA A 194 18.85 1.49 -10.56
CA ALA A 194 18.32 0.17 -10.90
C ALA A 194 16.86 0.20 -11.38
N GLN A 195 16.11 1.28 -11.13
CA GLN A 195 14.76 1.46 -11.66
C GLN A 195 14.69 1.38 -13.19
N TRP A 196 15.71 1.89 -13.91
CA TRP A 196 15.72 1.89 -15.37
C TRP A 196 15.84 0.48 -15.99
N PRO A 197 16.84 -0.34 -15.64
CA PRO A 197 16.90 -1.71 -16.13
C PRO A 197 15.69 -2.53 -15.68
N ALA A 198 15.19 -2.35 -14.45
CA ALA A 198 13.96 -3.00 -14.00
C ALA A 198 12.75 -2.62 -14.85
N LEU A 199 12.58 -1.33 -15.17
CA LEU A 199 11.51 -0.88 -16.06
C LEU A 199 11.66 -1.46 -17.47
N ALA A 200 12.89 -1.52 -18.01
CA ALA A 200 13.14 -2.10 -19.33
C ALA A 200 12.76 -3.58 -19.38
N GLU A 201 13.07 -4.34 -18.33
CA GLU A 201 12.68 -5.74 -18.18
C GLU A 201 11.15 -5.90 -18.12
N ILE A 202 10.48 -5.14 -17.25
CA ILE A 202 9.02 -5.16 -17.12
C ILE A 202 8.35 -4.76 -18.45
N ALA A 203 8.87 -3.74 -19.14
CA ALA A 203 8.36 -3.32 -20.44
C ALA A 203 8.58 -4.39 -21.52
N GLY A 204 9.74 -5.04 -21.52
CA GLY A 204 10.04 -6.15 -22.43
C GLY A 204 9.12 -7.36 -22.19
N MET A 205 8.81 -7.67 -20.94
CA MET A 205 7.81 -8.69 -20.59
C MET A 205 6.41 -8.27 -21.05
N ALA A 206 5.97 -7.04 -20.72
CA ALA A 206 4.68 -6.50 -21.13
C ALA A 206 4.47 -6.59 -22.65
N TRP A 207 5.51 -6.26 -23.42
CA TRP A 207 5.49 -6.34 -24.88
C TRP A 207 5.43 -7.78 -25.39
N ARG A 208 6.29 -8.68 -24.90
CA ARG A 208 6.33 -10.09 -25.33
C ARG A 208 5.02 -10.82 -25.04
N GLU A 209 4.46 -10.59 -23.86
CA GLU A 209 3.24 -11.25 -23.36
C GLU A 209 1.95 -10.50 -23.74
N ARG A 210 2.06 -9.31 -24.36
CA ARG A 210 0.94 -8.43 -24.74
C ARG A 210 0.01 -8.07 -23.57
N ILE A 211 0.60 -7.81 -22.41
CA ILE A 211 -0.10 -7.41 -21.19
C ILE A 211 0.26 -5.97 -20.82
N SER A 212 -0.49 -5.37 -19.89
CA SER A 212 -0.19 -4.01 -19.41
C SER A 212 1.11 -4.00 -18.59
N LEU A 213 1.76 -2.83 -18.50
CA LEU A 213 2.94 -2.65 -17.66
C LEU A 213 2.67 -2.99 -16.19
N GLN A 214 1.46 -2.67 -15.71
CA GLN A 214 1.02 -3.04 -14.37
C GLN A 214 0.96 -4.56 -14.20
N ALA A 215 0.29 -5.27 -15.11
CA ALA A 215 0.17 -6.73 -15.03
C ALA A 215 1.53 -7.43 -15.16
N ALA A 216 2.44 -6.91 -16.00
CA ALA A 216 3.81 -7.41 -16.08
C ALA A 216 4.57 -7.23 -14.77
N SER A 217 4.43 -6.07 -14.12
CA SER A 217 5.15 -5.76 -12.87
C SER A 217 4.76 -6.63 -11.67
N THR A 218 3.59 -7.28 -11.73
CA THR A 218 3.05 -8.08 -10.63
C THR A 218 2.95 -9.57 -10.98
N ARG A 219 3.24 -9.96 -12.22
CA ARG A 219 3.05 -11.33 -12.73
C ARG A 219 3.70 -12.40 -11.87
N ASP A 220 4.95 -12.17 -11.46
CA ASP A 220 5.74 -13.17 -10.73
C ASP A 220 5.44 -13.20 -9.23
N ILE A 221 4.71 -12.21 -8.73
CA ILE A 221 4.33 -12.09 -7.32
C ILE A 221 2.84 -12.30 -7.09
N GLU A 222 2.01 -12.32 -8.14
CA GLU A 222 0.59 -12.61 -8.04
C GLU A 222 0.33 -14.12 -7.97
N TRP A 223 -0.27 -14.56 -6.86
CA TRP A 223 -0.87 -15.89 -6.78
C TRP A 223 -2.35 -15.78 -7.11
N ASN A 224 -2.75 -16.31 -8.27
CA ASN A 224 -4.13 -16.30 -8.76
C ASN A 224 -4.83 -17.67 -8.62
N GLY A 225 -4.29 -18.54 -7.75
CA GLY A 225 -4.78 -19.90 -7.53
C GLY A 225 -3.84 -20.96 -8.12
N PRO A 226 -4.11 -22.25 -7.85
CA PRO A 226 -3.43 -23.35 -8.52
C PRO A 226 -3.60 -23.25 -10.04
N VAL A 227 -2.54 -23.57 -10.77
CA VAL A 227 -2.57 -23.74 -12.24
C VAL A 227 -3.27 -25.05 -12.59
#